data_AF-A0A9W4PK06-F1
#
_entry.id   AF-A0A9W4PK06-F1
#
_cell.length_a   1.000
_cell.length_b   1.000
_cell.length_c   1.000
_cell.angle_alpha   90.00
_cell.angle_beta   90.00
_cell.angle_gamma   90.00
#
_symmetry.space_group_name_H-M   'P 1'
#
loop_
_entity.id
_entity.type
_entity.pdbx_description
1 polymer ?
#
loop_
_entity_poly.entity_id
_entity_poly.type
_entity_poly.pdbx_seq_one_letter_code
_entity_poly.pdbx_strand_id
1 'polypeptide(L)'
;MAVVKHTDADIALLARLLRAEGEGEGDQGMLMIGNVGVNRIRSNCSDFKGLRTIPDMIYQEHAFEAVQKGYFYQRARDREKRLARRSVSGERLWPSKYSLWYFRPPGDCPETWYNQPLVGRFKLHCFYEPTGTECPNIYNTF
;
A
#
# COMPACT_ATOMS: atom_id res chain seq x y z
N MET A 1 2.34 19.18 -0.28
CA MET A 1 1.16 18.98 -1.17
C MET A 1 0.91 17.49 -1.26
N ALA A 2 -0.35 17.06 -1.38
CA ALA A 2 -0.67 15.64 -1.52
C ALA A 2 -0.28 15.14 -2.92
N VAL A 3 0.22 13.90 -3.00
CA VAL A 3 0.61 13.25 -4.27
C VAL A 3 -0.54 12.48 -4.92
N VAL A 4 -1.64 12.30 -4.19
CA VAL A 4 -2.90 11.68 -4.67
C VAL A 4 -4.07 12.57 -4.26
N LYS A 5 -5.00 12.81 -5.20
CA LYS A 5 -6.25 13.55 -4.93
C LYS A 5 -7.14 12.73 -4.00
N HIS A 6 -7.67 13.37 -2.96
CA HIS A 6 -8.48 12.69 -1.95
C HIS A 6 -9.46 13.65 -1.26
N THR A 7 -10.51 13.07 -0.70
CA THR A 7 -11.45 13.69 0.23
C THR A 7 -11.18 13.21 1.66
N ASP A 8 -11.83 13.81 2.66
CA ASP A 8 -11.76 13.29 4.04
C ASP A 8 -12.37 11.88 4.17
N ALA A 9 -13.34 11.54 3.32
CA ALA A 9 -13.91 10.19 3.28
C ALA A 9 -12.87 9.17 2.79
N ASP A 10 -12.06 9.54 1.79
CA ASP A 10 -10.98 8.69 1.28
C ASP A 10 -9.87 8.51 2.33
N ILE A 11 -9.54 9.56 3.09
CA ILE A 11 -8.62 9.44 4.22
C ILE A 11 -9.17 8.50 5.28
N ALA A 12 -10.46 8.58 5.59
CA ALA A 12 -11.09 7.65 6.53
C ALA A 12 -11.08 6.22 6.00
N LEU A 13 -11.29 6.03 4.69
CA LEU A 13 -11.25 4.72 4.03
C LEU A 13 -9.84 4.13 4.06
N LEU A 14 -8.82 4.90 3.69
CA LEU A 14 -7.42 4.48 3.75
C LEU A 14 -7.02 4.17 5.20
N ALA A 15 -7.42 5.00 6.17
CA ALA A 15 -7.13 4.74 7.58
C ALA A 15 -7.70 3.41 8.10
N ARG A 16 -8.89 3.02 7.62
CA ARG A 16 -9.47 1.70 7.93
C ARG A 16 -8.64 0.57 7.34
N LEU A 17 -8.19 0.74 6.10
CA LEU A 17 -7.31 -0.22 5.43
C LEU A 17 -6.00 -0.40 6.21
N LEU A 18 -5.33 0.72 6.54
CA LEU A 18 -4.04 0.68 7.26
C LEU A 18 -4.17 -0.08 8.58
N ARG A 19 -5.26 0.15 9.33
CA ARG A 19 -5.55 -0.61 10.55
C ARG A 19 -5.72 -2.10 10.25
N ALA A 20 -6.59 -2.44 9.30
CA ALA A 20 -6.94 -3.82 9.02
C ALA A 20 -5.72 -4.64 8.55
N GLU A 21 -4.84 -4.04 7.75
CA GLU A 21 -3.69 -4.70 7.14
C GLU A 21 -2.42 -4.61 8.01
N GLY A 22 -2.28 -3.57 8.83
CA GLY A 22 -0.99 -3.21 9.43
C GLY A 22 -0.99 -2.94 10.94
N GLU A 23 -2.12 -3.06 11.64
CA GLU A 23 -2.18 -2.70 13.07
C GLU A 23 -1.17 -3.48 13.92
N GLY A 24 -0.97 -4.78 13.67
CA GLY A 24 0.05 -5.59 14.35
C GLY A 24 1.49 -5.19 14.03
N GLU A 25 1.71 -4.53 12.90
CA GLU A 25 3.03 -4.08 12.44
C GLU A 25 3.41 -2.70 13.01
N GLY A 26 2.46 -1.99 13.63
CA GLY A 26 2.65 -0.66 14.20
C GLY A 26 2.67 0.46 13.16
N ASP A 27 3.02 1.68 13.60
CA ASP A 27 2.92 2.88 12.76
C ASP A 27 3.72 2.79 11.47
N GLN A 28 4.94 2.23 11.52
CA GLN A 28 5.79 2.07 10.35
C GLN A 28 5.22 1.07 9.35
N GLY A 29 4.71 -0.09 9.80
CA GLY A 29 4.12 -1.08 8.91
C GLY A 29 2.86 -0.56 8.23
N MET A 30 2.01 0.16 8.98
CA MET A 30 0.85 0.85 8.42
C MET A 30 1.25 1.89 7.38
N LEU A 31 2.30 2.68 7.62
CA LEU A 31 2.80 3.61 6.61
C LEU A 31 3.29 2.87 5.36
N MET A 32 4.04 1.77 5.52
CA MET A 32 4.53 0.98 4.39
C MET A 32 3.40 0.42 3.52
N ILE A 33 2.30 -0.03 4.13
CA ILE A 33 1.09 -0.46 3.39
C ILE A 33 0.48 0.73 2.64
N GLY A 34 0.36 1.89 3.30
CA GLY A 34 -0.12 3.12 2.66
C GLY A 34 0.76 3.57 1.51
N ASN A 35 2.07 3.39 1.61
CA ASN A 35 3.03 3.69 0.56
C ASN A 35 2.83 2.81 -0.66
N VAL A 36 2.65 1.49 -0.46
CA VAL A 36 2.30 0.56 -1.55
C VAL A 36 1.01 1.00 -2.22
N GLY A 37 -0.04 1.34 -1.45
CA GLY A 37 -1.30 1.84 -2.00
C GLY A 37 -1.13 3.11 -2.85
N VAL A 38 -0.36 4.08 -2.38
CA VAL A 38 -0.04 5.30 -3.13
C VAL A 38 0.80 5.02 -4.36
N ASN A 39 1.76 4.10 -4.27
CA ASN A 39 2.57 3.66 -5.42
C ASN A 39 1.68 3.06 -6.52
N ARG A 40 0.72 2.19 -6.17
CA ARG A 40 -0.24 1.59 -7.12
C ARG A 40 -1.05 2.64 -7.88
N ILE A 41 -1.52 3.68 -7.20
CA ILE A 41 -2.29 4.77 -7.82
C ILE A 41 -1.40 5.63 -8.75
N ARG A 42 -0.14 5.87 -8.36
CA ARG A 42 0.76 6.76 -9.12
C ARG A 42 1.47 6.08 -10.28
N SER A 43 1.72 4.77 -10.20
CA SER A 43 2.57 4.05 -11.16
C SER A 43 1.87 3.78 -12.49
N ASN A 44 0.56 3.50 -12.47
CA ASN A 44 -0.27 3.26 -13.65
C ASN A 44 0.40 2.30 -14.67
N CYS A 45 0.88 1.16 -14.16
CA CYS A 45 1.66 0.15 -14.87
C CYS A 45 1.31 -1.25 -14.33
N SER A 46 1.81 -2.31 -14.98
CA SER A 46 1.57 -3.71 -14.55
C SER A 46 0.07 -3.97 -14.29
N ASP A 47 -0.26 -4.60 -13.15
CA ASP A 47 -1.61 -4.88 -12.66
C ASP A 47 -2.40 -3.63 -12.21
N PHE A 48 -1.75 -2.47 -12.10
CA PHE A 48 -2.30 -1.26 -11.48
C PHE A 48 -2.65 -0.16 -12.51
N LYS A 49 -2.78 -0.53 -13.78
CA LYS A 49 -3.22 0.37 -14.85
C LYS A 49 -4.67 0.82 -14.60
N GLY A 50 -4.91 2.13 -14.69
CA GLY A 50 -6.24 2.71 -14.54
C GLY A 50 -6.66 3.03 -13.10
N LEU A 51 -5.86 2.68 -12.09
CA LEU A 51 -6.13 3.07 -10.70
C LEU A 51 -5.80 4.55 -10.50
N ARG A 52 -6.81 5.37 -10.20
CA ARG A 52 -6.62 6.83 -10.07
C ARG A 52 -6.99 7.36 -8.70
N THR A 53 -7.77 6.62 -7.94
CA THR A 53 -8.28 7.05 -6.64
C THR A 53 -8.01 6.02 -5.54
N ILE A 54 -8.14 6.46 -4.29
CA ILE A 54 -8.02 5.57 -3.12
C ILE A 54 -9.10 4.47 -3.15
N PRO A 55 -10.38 4.75 -3.45
CA PRO A 55 -11.38 3.70 -3.64
C PRO A 55 -11.03 2.71 -4.74
N ASP A 56 -10.53 3.15 -5.91
CA ASP A 56 -10.15 2.22 -7.00
C ASP A 56 -9.09 1.23 -6.52
N MET A 57 -8.08 1.72 -5.79
CA MET A 57 -7.00 0.91 -5.26
C MET A 57 -7.47 -0.06 -4.18
N ILE A 58 -8.36 0.37 -3.29
CA ILE A 58 -8.86 -0.45 -2.18
C ILE A 58 -9.82 -1.54 -2.67
N TYR A 59 -10.68 -1.21 -3.64
CA TYR A 59 -11.71 -2.12 -4.14
C TYR A 59 -11.32 -2.85 -5.43
N GLN A 60 -10.08 -2.69 -5.90
CA GLN A 60 -9.54 -3.56 -6.94
C GLN A 60 -9.69 -5.02 -6.51
N GLU A 61 -10.17 -5.86 -7.44
CA GLU A 61 -10.40 -7.27 -7.18
C GLU A 61 -9.13 -7.95 -6.65
N HIS A 62 -9.27 -8.71 -5.56
CA HIS A 62 -8.18 -9.40 -4.86
C HIS A 62 -7.04 -8.52 -4.31
N ALA A 63 -7.19 -7.18 -4.27
CA ALA A 63 -6.11 -6.30 -3.80
C ALA A 63 -5.88 -6.35 -2.28
N PHE A 64 -6.96 -6.47 -1.49
CA PHE A 64 -6.91 -6.51 -0.02
C PHE A 64 -7.98 -7.47 0.53
N GLU A 65 -7.58 -8.44 1.35
CA GLU A 65 -8.54 -9.32 2.03
C GLU A 65 -9.35 -8.55 3.08
N ALA A 66 -8.79 -7.45 3.63
CA ALA A 66 -9.45 -6.61 4.63
C ALA A 66 -10.88 -6.20 4.25
N VAL A 67 -11.16 -5.90 2.97
CA VAL A 67 -12.50 -5.44 2.54
C VAL A 67 -13.59 -6.49 2.73
N GLN A 68 -13.21 -7.77 2.84
CA GLN A 68 -14.16 -8.86 3.08
C GLN A 68 -14.47 -9.06 4.57
N LYS A 69 -13.72 -8.42 5.47
CA LYS A 69 -13.85 -8.61 6.92
C LYS A 69 -14.61 -7.43 7.54
N GLY A 70 -15.54 -7.73 8.46
CA GLY A 70 -16.28 -6.70 9.20
C GLY A 70 -15.40 -5.68 9.94
N TYR A 71 -14.18 -6.08 10.32
CA TYR A 71 -13.20 -5.21 11.00
C TYR A 71 -12.83 -3.96 10.19
N PHE A 72 -12.80 -4.08 8.86
CA PHE A 72 -12.50 -2.97 7.96
C PHE A 72 -13.55 -1.85 8.03
N TYR A 73 -14.83 -2.21 8.22
CA TYR A 73 -15.93 -1.24 8.22
C TYR A 73 -16.11 -0.47 9.54
N GLN A 74 -15.36 -0.81 10.58
CA GLN A 74 -15.37 -0.04 11.82
C GLN A 74 -14.82 1.38 11.61
N ARG A 75 -15.28 2.34 12.43
CA ARG A 75 -14.88 3.75 12.36
C ARG A 75 -13.35 3.93 12.34
N ALA A 76 -12.87 4.82 11.47
CA ALA A 76 -11.46 5.22 11.42
C ALA A 76 -11.10 6.07 12.66
N ARG A 77 -9.99 5.73 13.32
CA ARG A 77 -9.48 6.48 14.49
C ARG A 77 -8.50 7.56 14.02
N ASP A 78 -8.28 8.57 14.85
CA ASP A 78 -7.46 9.72 14.46
C ASP A 78 -5.99 9.37 14.26
N ARG A 79 -5.50 8.33 14.97
CA ARG A 79 -4.15 7.80 14.77
C ARG A 79 -3.95 7.33 13.32
N GLU A 80 -4.81 6.46 12.81
CA GLU A 80 -4.65 5.94 11.46
C GLU A 80 -4.95 6.98 10.39
N LYS A 81 -5.86 7.94 10.66
CA LYS A 81 -6.06 9.09 9.77
C LYS A 81 -4.79 9.92 9.61
N ARG A 82 -4.01 10.12 10.68
CA ARG A 82 -2.70 10.82 10.58
C ARG A 82 -1.73 10.04 9.70
N LEU A 83 -1.67 8.72 9.83
CA LEU A 83 -0.80 7.88 9.00
C LEU A 83 -1.26 7.90 7.53
N ALA A 84 -2.56 7.78 7.26
CA ALA A 84 -3.13 7.88 5.92
C ALA A 84 -2.78 9.23 5.25
N ARG A 85 -2.87 10.34 5.99
CA ARG A 85 -2.46 11.67 5.50
C ARG A 85 -0.97 11.74 5.15
N ARG A 86 -0.11 11.10 5.94
CA ARG A 86 1.34 11.02 5.67
C ARG A 86 1.62 10.23 4.40
N SER A 87 0.97 9.09 4.21
CA SER A 87 1.10 8.29 2.99
C SER A 87 0.66 9.07 1.74
N VAL A 88 -0.53 9.69 1.75
CA VAL A 88 -0.99 10.49 0.58
C VAL A 88 -0.22 11.79 0.39
N SER A 89 0.55 12.24 1.39
CA SER A 89 1.51 13.33 1.26
C SER A 89 2.81 12.90 0.58
N GLY A 90 2.95 11.61 0.26
CA GLY A 90 4.10 11.07 -0.48
C GLY A 90 5.24 10.65 0.43
N GLU A 91 5.00 10.38 1.71
CA GLU A 91 6.04 9.82 2.58
C GLU A 91 6.50 8.45 2.05
N ARG A 92 7.81 8.22 1.96
CA ARG A 92 8.39 6.99 1.42
C ARG A 92 9.36 6.34 2.40
N LEU A 93 9.05 5.11 2.82
CA LEU A 93 9.87 4.29 3.70
C LEU A 93 10.36 3.04 2.98
N TRP A 94 11.60 2.65 3.22
CA TRP A 94 12.12 1.36 2.79
C TRP A 94 11.62 0.26 3.75
N PRO A 95 11.22 -0.94 3.27
CA PRO A 95 11.30 -1.45 1.89
C PRO A 95 10.19 -0.99 0.93
N SER A 96 9.10 -0.41 1.41
CA SER A 96 7.92 -0.03 0.59
C SER A 96 8.11 1.12 -0.43
N LYS A 97 9.34 1.64 -0.59
CA LYS A 97 9.60 2.87 -1.34
C LYS A 97 9.10 2.78 -2.78
N TYR A 98 9.39 1.67 -3.45
CA TYR A 98 8.97 1.37 -4.83
C TYR A 98 8.12 0.09 -4.92
N SER A 99 7.83 -0.54 -3.79
CA SER A 99 7.06 -1.78 -3.77
C SER A 99 5.62 -1.55 -4.22
N LEU A 100 5.13 -2.47 -5.03
CA LEU A 100 3.74 -2.53 -5.46
C LEU A 100 3.00 -3.72 -4.86
N TRP A 101 3.73 -4.73 -4.38
CA TRP A 101 3.17 -5.91 -3.75
C TRP A 101 3.76 -6.12 -2.37
N TYR A 102 2.94 -6.61 -1.45
CA TYR A 102 3.35 -7.11 -0.16
C TYR A 102 2.45 -8.27 0.25
N PHE A 103 2.97 -9.18 1.07
CA PHE A 103 2.16 -10.19 1.74
C PHE A 103 2.86 -10.71 3.00
N ARG A 104 2.11 -11.47 3.81
CA ARG A 104 2.60 -12.12 5.03
C ARG A 104 2.75 -13.63 4.80
N PRO A 105 3.94 -14.15 4.45
CA PRO A 105 4.16 -15.59 4.41
C PRO A 105 4.13 -16.19 5.83
N PRO A 106 3.83 -17.50 5.97
CA PRO A 106 3.97 -18.21 7.23
C PRO A 106 5.44 -18.42 7.64
N GLY A 107 6.40 -18.23 6.73
CA GLY A 107 7.83 -18.46 6.95
C GLY A 107 8.70 -17.36 6.35
N ASP A 108 9.82 -17.76 5.73
CA ASP A 108 10.72 -16.82 5.05
C ASP A 108 10.09 -16.21 3.80
N CYS A 109 10.58 -15.02 3.44
CA CYS A 109 10.14 -14.34 2.23
C CYS A 109 10.68 -15.09 1.01
N PRO A 110 9.81 -15.52 0.07
CA PRO A 110 10.26 -16.00 -1.22
C PRO A 110 11.11 -14.95 -1.93
N GLU A 111 12.16 -15.38 -2.64
CA GLU A 111 13.04 -14.47 -3.40
C GLU A 111 12.26 -13.70 -4.48
N THR A 112 11.20 -14.30 -5.02
CA THR A 112 10.34 -13.68 -6.01
C THR A 112 8.86 -13.91 -5.73
N TRP A 113 8.03 -12.94 -6.13
CA TRP A 113 6.57 -13.05 -6.13
C TRP A 113 6.00 -12.32 -7.35
N TYR A 114 5.08 -12.93 -8.09
CA TYR A 114 4.62 -12.45 -9.41
C TYR A 114 5.77 -12.12 -10.39
N ASN A 115 6.84 -12.93 -10.37
CA ASN A 115 8.08 -12.70 -11.13
C ASN A 115 8.83 -11.40 -10.77
N GLN A 116 8.52 -10.78 -9.63
CA GLN A 116 9.18 -9.57 -9.15
C GLN A 116 10.07 -9.89 -7.94
N PRO A 117 11.25 -9.24 -7.83
CA PRO A 117 12.21 -9.54 -6.76
C PRO A 117 11.77 -9.03 -5.38
N LEU A 118 12.18 -9.76 -4.35
CA LEU A 118 12.09 -9.33 -2.96
C LEU A 118 13.00 -8.10 -2.72
N VAL A 119 12.42 -7.03 -2.16
CA VAL A 119 13.18 -5.85 -1.72
C VAL A 119 13.66 -6.04 -0.29
N GLY A 120 12.78 -6.54 0.55
CA GLY A 120 13.06 -6.69 1.96
C GLY A 120 11.82 -7.05 2.77
N ARG A 121 12.07 -7.31 4.04
CA ARG A 121 11.07 -7.69 5.02
C ARG A 121 10.97 -6.61 6.08
N PHE A 122 9.75 -6.16 6.37
CA PHE A 122 9.48 -5.42 7.59
C PHE A 122 8.60 -6.29 8.48
N LYS A 123 9.17 -6.75 9.59
CA LYS A 123 8.50 -7.64 10.55
C LYS A 123 7.87 -8.84 9.84
N LEU A 124 6.53 -8.95 9.73
CA LEU A 124 5.89 -10.10 9.09
C LEU A 124 5.56 -9.90 7.61
N HIS A 125 5.71 -8.69 7.07
CA HIS A 125 5.43 -8.39 5.67
C HIS A 125 6.69 -8.41 4.81
N CYS A 126 6.62 -9.14 3.70
CA CYS A 126 7.61 -9.15 2.63
C CYS A 126 7.16 -8.20 1.53
N PHE A 127 8.07 -7.36 1.01
CA PHE A 127 7.78 -6.32 0.04
C PHE A 127 8.51 -6.58 -1.28
N TYR A 128 7.80 -6.41 -2.39
CA TYR A 128 8.30 -6.70 -3.74
C TYR A 128 8.11 -5.47 -4.63
N GLU A 129 9.14 -5.14 -5.38
CA GLU A 129 9.14 -4.02 -6.33
C GLU A 129 9.21 -4.53 -7.77
N PRO A 130 8.54 -3.85 -8.71
CA PRO A 130 8.57 -4.26 -10.11
C PRO A 130 9.97 -4.03 -10.70
N THR A 131 10.37 -4.83 -11.66
CA THR A 131 11.54 -4.48 -12.48
C THR A 131 11.28 -3.18 -13.27
N GLY A 132 12.36 -2.47 -13.66
CA GLY A 132 12.23 -1.27 -14.49
C GLY A 132 11.55 -1.52 -15.84
N THR A 133 11.58 -2.75 -16.35
CA THR A 133 10.87 -3.16 -17.57
C THR A 133 9.37 -3.34 -17.32
N GLU A 134 8.98 -3.94 -16.19
CA GLU A 134 7.58 -4.17 -15.83
C GLU A 134 6.84 -2.87 -15.51
N CYS A 135 7.51 -1.98 -14.77
CA CYS A 135 6.95 -0.69 -14.39
C CYS A 135 8.02 0.40 -14.29
N PRO A 136 8.38 1.05 -15.41
CA PRO A 136 9.37 2.14 -15.37
C PRO A 136 8.85 3.36 -14.58
N ASN A 137 7.54 3.57 -14.55
CA ASN A 137 6.92 4.75 -13.94
C ASN A 137 7.10 4.83 -12.42
N ILE A 138 7.26 3.70 -11.71
CA ILE A 138 7.40 3.72 -10.24
C ILE A 138 8.69 4.41 -9.79
N TYR A 139 9.72 4.38 -10.64
CA TYR A 139 11.02 4.98 -10.37
C TYR A 139 11.08 6.47 -10.76
N ASN A 140 10.09 6.94 -11.54
CA ASN A 140 9.98 8.33 -12.00
C ASN A 140 8.85 9.12 -11.31
N THR A 141 8.14 8.50 -10.36
CA THR A 141 7.09 9.15 -9.58
C THR A 141 7.71 9.88 -8.39
N PHE A 142 7.97 11.18 -8.55
CA PHE A 142 8.43 12.09 -7.50
C PHE A 142 7.25 12.83 -6.90
#